data_AF-A0A9D7GW06-F1
#
_entry.id   AF-A0A9D7GW06-F1
#
_cell.length_a   1.000
_cell.length_b   1.000
_cell.length_c   1.000
_cell.angle_alpha   90.00
_cell.angle_beta   90.00
_cell.angle_gamma   90.00
#
_symmetry.space_group_name_H-M   'P 1'
#
loop_
_entity.id
_entity.type
_entity.pdbx_description
1 polymer ?
#
loop_
_entity_poly.entity_id
_entity_poly.type
_entity_poly.pdbx_seq_one_letter_code
_entity_poly.pdbx_strand_id
1 'polypeptide(L)'
;MIAEDPDGAVRLEQEGIHSARLFNYLPYDTTVVPQTLLGVYAYDSTAWARLEREGGPPQGVLIRRGPGVAYVVGFPQSNPFRPGSRDSVEFDRRGVTMESVRSAFRVVR
;
A
#
# COMPACT_ATOMS: atom_id res chain seq x y z
N MET A 1 3.96 -15.61 6.38
CA MET A 1 5.36 -15.24 6.62
C MET A 1 5.48 -13.77 6.28
N ILE A 2 5.90 -12.93 7.22
CA ILE A 2 6.18 -11.51 6.96
C ILE A 2 7.48 -11.51 6.16
N ALA A 3 7.48 -10.96 4.94
CA ALA A 3 8.73 -10.73 4.22
C ALA A 3 9.45 -9.60 4.96
N GLU A 4 10.54 -9.91 5.64
CA GLU A 4 11.36 -8.91 6.33
C GLU A 4 12.27 -8.24 5.29
N ASP A 5 12.04 -6.95 5.07
CA ASP A 5 12.87 -6.06 4.25
C ASP A 5 13.71 -5.19 5.19
N PRO A 6 14.94 -5.61 5.56
CA PRO A 6 15.74 -4.96 6.60
C PRO A 6 16.14 -3.52 6.22
N ASP A 7 16.28 -3.22 4.92
CA ASP A 7 16.58 -1.88 4.41
C ASP A 7 15.30 -1.06 4.12
N GLY A 8 14.14 -1.70 4.20
CA GLY A 8 12.84 -1.07 3.99
C GLY A 8 12.58 0.05 5.00
N ALA A 9 12.97 -0.15 6.27
CA ALA A 9 12.76 0.86 7.30
C ALA A 9 13.51 2.17 7.02
N VAL A 10 14.77 2.08 6.57
CA VAL A 10 15.61 3.25 6.27
C VAL A 10 15.08 4.01 5.05
N ARG A 11 14.62 3.29 4.01
CA ARG A 11 14.01 3.93 2.82
C ARG A 11 12.70 4.63 3.16
N LEU A 12 11.85 3.98 3.96
CA LEU A 12 10.59 4.55 4.42
C LEU A 12 10.85 5.85 5.21
N GLU A 13 11.84 5.86 6.10
CA GLU A 13 12.18 7.04 6.90
C GLU A 13 12.65 8.22 6.03
N GLN A 14 13.44 7.98 4.98
CA GLN A 14 13.87 9.01 4.03
C GLN A 14 12.71 9.64 3.24
N GLU A 15 11.65 8.87 3.00
CA GLU A 15 10.39 9.33 2.38
C GLU A 15 9.44 9.99 3.38
N GLY A 16 9.82 10.03 4.68
CA GLY A 16 8.99 10.55 5.76
C GLY A 16 7.88 9.58 6.18
N ILE A 17 8.01 8.29 5.89
CA ILE A 17 7.07 7.24 6.29
C ILE A 17 7.54 6.63 7.61
N HIS A 18 6.76 6.80 8.67
CA HIS A 18 7.09 6.27 9.99
C HIS A 18 6.65 4.81 10.18
N SER A 19 5.63 4.38 9.42
CA SER A 19 5.18 3.00 9.44
C SER A 19 4.47 2.64 8.14
N ALA A 20 4.60 1.38 7.74
CA ALA A 20 3.87 0.81 6.63
C ALA A 20 3.32 -0.57 7.01
N ARG A 21 2.12 -0.89 6.52
CA ARG A 21 1.51 -2.21 6.61
C ARG A 21 1.10 -2.67 5.23
N LEU A 22 1.69 -3.77 4.77
CA LEU A 22 1.41 -4.35 3.47
C LEU A 22 0.57 -5.61 3.63
N PHE A 23 -0.48 -5.72 2.84
CA PHE A 23 -1.31 -6.89 2.69
C PHE A 23 -1.01 -7.49 1.33
N ASN A 24 -0.33 -8.63 1.32
CA ASN A 24 0.18 -9.24 0.10
C ASN A 24 -0.66 -10.44 -0.31
N TYR A 25 -0.90 -10.57 -1.61
CA TYR A 25 -1.29 -11.81 -2.22
C TYR A 25 -0.09 -12.73 -2.35
N LEU A 26 -0.24 -13.98 -1.92
CA LEU A 26 0.76 -15.03 -2.07
C LEU A 26 0.36 -15.89 -3.29
N PRO A 27 1.15 -15.88 -4.37
CA PRO A 27 0.82 -16.62 -5.57
C PRO A 27 0.86 -18.14 -5.34
N TYR A 28 0.04 -18.87 -6.08
CA TYR A 28 0.13 -20.32 -6.19
C TYR A 28 1.40 -20.73 -6.95
N ASP A 29 1.76 -19.98 -8.00
CA ASP A 29 3.08 -20.10 -8.61
C ASP A 29 4.13 -19.45 -7.71
N THR A 30 4.80 -20.28 -6.90
CA THR A 30 5.81 -19.82 -5.94
C THR A 30 7.09 -19.29 -6.58
N THR A 31 7.21 -19.33 -7.92
CA THR A 31 8.31 -18.66 -8.63
C THR A 31 8.06 -17.17 -8.81
N VAL A 32 6.82 -16.72 -8.65
CA VAL A 32 6.44 -15.30 -8.71
C VAL A 32 6.50 -14.69 -7.32
N VAL A 33 7.07 -13.49 -7.22
CA VAL A 33 7.14 -12.77 -5.95
C VAL A 33 5.75 -12.34 -5.47
N PRO A 34 5.50 -12.30 -4.15
CA PRO A 34 4.26 -11.77 -3.59
C PRO A 34 3.90 -10.38 -4.12
N GLN A 35 2.61 -10.15 -4.34
CA GLN A 35 2.11 -8.89 -4.89
C GLN A 35 1.27 -8.15 -3.84
N THR A 36 1.57 -6.87 -3.60
CA THR A 36 0.84 -6.05 -2.63
C THR A 36 -0.58 -5.78 -3.11
N LEU A 37 -1.60 -6.24 -2.39
CA LEU A 37 -3.02 -5.91 -2.64
C LEU A 37 -3.43 -4.57 -2.04
N LEU A 38 -2.84 -4.23 -0.89
CA LEU A 38 -3.08 -2.99 -0.17
C LEU A 38 -1.83 -2.64 0.62
N GLY A 39 -1.29 -1.45 0.39
CA GLY A 39 -0.30 -0.84 1.28
C GLY A 39 -0.95 0.27 2.07
N VAL A 40 -0.81 0.28 3.40
CA VAL A 40 -1.22 1.39 4.28
C VAL A 40 0.05 2.04 4.82
N TYR A 41 0.20 3.34 4.60
CA TYR A 41 1.39 4.10 4.93
C TYR A 41 1.03 5.26 5.86
N ALA A 42 1.81 5.47 6.91
CA ALA A 42 1.71 6.60 7.80
C ALA A 42 2.89 7.55 7.55
N TYR A 43 2.63 8.61 6.82
CA TYR A 43 3.60 9.66 6.52
C TYR A 43 3.59 10.74 7.62
N ASP A 44 4.74 11.37 7.84
CA ASP A 44 4.79 12.71 8.43
C ASP A 44 3.92 13.65 7.58
N SER A 45 3.12 14.48 8.23
CA SER A 45 2.21 15.39 7.52
C SER A 45 2.93 16.37 6.61
N THR A 46 4.13 16.83 6.99
CA THR A 46 4.92 17.77 6.18
C THR A 46 5.57 17.08 4.99
N ALA A 47 6.03 15.83 5.16
CA ALA A 47 6.55 15.00 4.07
C ALA A 47 5.45 14.74 3.03
N TRP A 48 4.26 14.31 3.47
CA TRP A 48 3.13 14.10 2.56
C TRP A 48 2.70 15.39 1.85
N ALA A 49 2.64 16.52 2.57
CA ALA A 49 2.31 17.82 1.97
C ALA A 49 3.37 18.31 0.95
N ARG A 50 4.62 17.84 1.04
CA ARG A 50 5.63 18.06 0.01
C ARG A 50 5.31 17.23 -1.24
N LEU A 51 5.07 15.94 -1.07
CA LEU A 51 4.72 15.01 -2.17
C LEU A 51 3.45 15.45 -2.92
N GLU A 52 2.42 15.94 -2.21
CA GLU A 52 1.21 16.48 -2.83
C GLU A 52 1.48 17.67 -3.77
N ARG A 53 2.56 18.41 -3.54
CA ARG A 53 2.95 19.60 -4.34
C ARG A 53 3.88 19.28 -5.49
N GLU A 54 4.60 18.16 -5.45
CA GLU A 54 5.58 17.79 -6.48
C GLU A 54 4.92 17.47 -7.84
N GLY A 55 3.64 17.12 -7.84
CA GLY A 55 2.88 16.81 -9.06
C GLY A 55 3.26 15.45 -9.65
N GLY A 56 2.29 14.78 -10.28
CA GLY A 56 2.45 13.41 -10.80
C GLY A 56 1.38 12.46 -10.25
N PRO A 57 1.35 11.20 -10.71
CA PRO A 57 0.44 10.22 -10.17
C PRO A 57 0.75 10.04 -8.68
N PRO A 58 -0.24 10.22 -7.79
CA PRO A 58 0.02 10.18 -6.37
C PRO A 58 0.46 8.75 -6.00
N GLN A 59 1.49 8.64 -5.15
CA GLN A 59 2.01 7.34 -4.70
C GLN A 59 0.94 6.49 -3.97
N GLY A 60 -0.13 7.15 -3.54
CA GLY A 60 -1.33 6.51 -3.03
C GLY A 60 -2.45 7.52 -2.83
N VAL A 61 -3.54 7.08 -2.24
CA VAL A 61 -4.71 7.91 -1.95
C VAL A 61 -4.72 8.25 -0.46
N LEU A 62 -4.78 9.54 -0.14
CA LEU A 62 -4.98 10.00 1.23
C LEU A 62 -6.34 9.51 1.75
N ILE A 63 -6.34 8.78 2.87
CA ILE A 63 -7.57 8.34 3.54
C ILE A 63 -7.94 9.29 4.65
N ARG A 64 -6.95 9.69 5.46
CA ARG A 64 -7.20 10.47 6.68
C ARG A 64 -5.95 11.21 7.12
N ARG A 65 -6.15 12.35 7.77
CA ARG A 65 -5.12 13.05 8.54
C ARG A 65 -5.37 12.89 10.05
N GLY A 66 -4.29 12.72 10.80
CA GLY A 66 -4.26 12.81 12.26
C GLY A 66 -3.26 13.89 12.70
N PRO A 67 -3.10 14.11 14.02
CA PRO A 67 -2.06 15.01 14.52
C PRO A 67 -0.67 14.54 14.08
N GLY A 68 0.03 15.36 13.27
CA GLY A 68 1.38 15.07 12.77
C GLY A 68 1.45 14.00 11.66
N VAL A 69 0.38 13.28 11.35
CA VAL A 69 0.42 12.10 10.46
C VAL A 69 -0.61 12.16 9.32
N ALA A 70 -0.21 11.72 8.13
CA ALA A 70 -1.08 11.47 6.99
C ALA A 70 -1.14 9.97 6.68
N TYR A 71 -2.35 9.40 6.67
CA TYR A 71 -2.59 8.00 6.34
C TYR A 71 -2.96 7.86 4.88
N VAL A 72 -2.16 7.12 4.14
CA VAL A 72 -2.22 6.96 2.69
C VAL A 72 -2.34 5.48 2.35
N VAL A 73 -3.08 5.14 1.30
CA VAL A 73 -3.10 3.78 0.76
C VAL A 73 -2.65 3.67 -0.68
N GLY A 74 -1.87 2.62 -0.94
CA GLY A 74 -1.53 2.18 -2.29
C GLY A 74 -2.32 0.92 -2.66
N PHE A 75 -2.75 0.87 -3.93
CA PHE A 75 -3.37 -0.28 -4.55
C PHE A 75 -2.55 -0.70 -5.78
N PRO A 76 -2.62 -1.97 -6.22
CA PRO A 76 -2.18 -2.37 -7.54
C PRO A 76 -2.80 -1.48 -8.62
N GLN A 77 -1.98 -1.01 -9.57
CA GLN A 77 -2.48 -0.30 -10.75
C GLN A 77 -3.05 -1.27 -11.80
N SER A 78 -2.59 -2.53 -11.78
CA SER A 78 -3.02 -3.58 -12.69
C SER A 78 -2.80 -4.96 -12.06
N ASN A 79 -3.40 -5.98 -12.67
CA ASN A 79 -3.10 -7.37 -12.36
C ASN A 79 -1.78 -7.78 -13.04
N PRO A 80 -0.73 -8.15 -12.29
CA PRO A 80 0.57 -8.46 -12.86
C PRO A 80 0.66 -9.91 -13.40
N PHE A 81 -0.34 -10.75 -13.13
CA PHE A 81 -0.32 -12.16 -13.52
C PHE A 81 -0.81 -12.35 -14.95
N ARG A 82 -0.38 -13.46 -15.57
CA ARG A 82 -0.84 -13.83 -16.92
C ARG A 82 -2.37 -13.94 -16.95
N PRO A 83 -3.06 -13.27 -17.90
CA PRO A 83 -4.51 -13.35 -18.00
C PRO A 83 -5.02 -14.79 -18.09
N GLY A 84 -6.04 -15.10 -17.28
CA GLY A 84 -6.65 -16.43 -17.22
C GLY A 84 -5.87 -17.46 -16.39
N SER A 85 -4.68 -17.12 -15.87
CA SER A 85 -4.02 -17.97 -14.86
C SER A 85 -4.82 -18.03 -13.57
N ARG A 86 -4.60 -19.07 -12.76
CA ARG A 86 -5.19 -19.19 -11.43
C ARG A 86 -4.88 -17.97 -10.56
N ASP A 87 -3.63 -17.51 -10.58
CA ASP A 87 -3.21 -16.34 -9.82
C ASP A 87 -3.87 -15.05 -10.29
N SER A 88 -4.03 -14.86 -11.61
CA SER A 88 -4.75 -13.70 -12.14
C SER A 88 -6.19 -13.65 -11.61
N VAL A 89 -6.93 -14.76 -11.68
CA VAL A 89 -8.32 -14.83 -11.20
C VAL A 89 -8.42 -14.60 -9.70
N GLU A 90 -7.52 -15.20 -8.92
CA GLU A 90 -7.56 -15.14 -7.47
C GLU A 90 -7.08 -13.78 -6.92
N PHE A 91 -6.17 -13.11 -7.63
CA PHE A 91 -5.75 -11.74 -7.34
C PHE A 91 -6.89 -10.74 -7.56
N ASP A 92 -7.57 -10.81 -8.70
CA ASP A 92 -8.70 -9.91 -9.01
C ASP A 92 -9.84 -10.06 -8.01
N ARG A 93 -10.16 -11.30 -7.61
CA ARG A 93 -11.19 -11.59 -6.60
C ARG A 93 -10.89 -11.00 -5.22
N ARG A 94 -9.61 -10.75 -4.91
CA ARG A 94 -9.14 -10.20 -3.63
C ARG A 94 -8.83 -8.70 -3.71
N GLY A 95 -9.11 -8.07 -4.85
CA GLY A 95 -8.93 -6.65 -5.03
C GLY A 95 -9.63 -5.86 -3.93
N VAL A 96 -8.89 -4.96 -3.28
CA VAL A 96 -9.43 -4.06 -2.26
C VAL A 96 -9.75 -2.73 -2.92
N THR A 97 -10.94 -2.18 -2.64
CA THR A 97 -11.35 -0.88 -3.15
C THR A 97 -11.16 0.22 -2.11
N MET A 98 -11.01 1.47 -2.56
CA MET A 98 -10.96 2.62 -1.66
C MET A 98 -12.23 2.74 -0.80
N GLU A 99 -13.39 2.33 -1.31
CA GLU A 99 -14.64 2.28 -0.55
C GLU A 99 -14.55 1.32 0.63
N SER A 100 -14.04 0.10 0.39
CA SER A 100 -13.81 -0.91 1.43
C SER A 100 -12.83 -0.41 2.50
N VAL A 101 -11.79 0.30 2.08
CA VAL A 101 -10.83 0.90 3.01
C VAL A 101 -11.49 1.99 3.85
N ARG A 102 -12.25 2.90 3.24
CA ARG A 102 -12.93 3.99 3.98
C ARG A 102 -13.93 3.46 5.01
N SER A 103 -14.65 2.39 4.69
CA SER A 103 -15.62 1.79 5.61
C SER A 103 -14.93 1.12 6.81
N ALA A 104 -13.78 0.47 6.60
CA ALA A 104 -13.08 -0.30 7.63
C ALA A 104 -11.99 0.49 8.40
N PHE A 105 -11.36 1.50 7.79
CA PHE A 105 -10.19 2.16 8.37
C PHE A 105 -10.57 3.03 9.58
N ARG A 106 -9.91 2.77 10.71
CA ARG A 106 -10.09 3.53 11.96
C ARG A 106 -8.73 3.80 12.58
N VAL A 107 -8.55 5.00 13.11
CA VAL A 107 -7.40 5.36 13.95
C VAL A 107 -7.87 5.19 15.39
N VAL A 108 -7.29 4.21 16.09
CA VAL A 108 -7.55 3.95 17.51
C VAL A 108 -6.44 4.62 18.32
N ARG A 109 -6.81 5.31 19.40
CA ARG A 109 -5.87 5.98 20.31
C ARG A 109 -5.41 5.02 21.40
#